data_AF-A0A813GAA1-F1
#
_entry.id   AF-A0A813GAA1-F1
#
_cell.length_a   1.000
_cell.length_b   1.000
_cell.length_c   1.000
_cell.angle_alpha   90.00
_cell.angle_beta   90.00
_cell.angle_gamma   90.00
#
_symmetry.space_group_name_H-M   'P 1'
#
loop_
_entity.id
_entity.type
_entity.pdbx_description
1 polymer ?
#
loop_
_entity_poly.entity_id
_entity_poly.type
_entity_poly.pdbx_seq_one_letter_code
_entity_poly.pdbx_strand_id
1 'polypeptide(L)'
;MAALLEGCAWKDSARWFPQSSSDAANGAATTAPFNPFLQFALGISVYMFIIAVQLVGQRILSIWMGHDLNNFVDACSVANVSVIILDEPFHGYYIHGKAPSSRGDWSHTELTKVLHDEDKGIGFSRGLTPDGCQTFEMFLPPNMAVLLPQGGVAHFRQALCRIFAEVRQTQNLIASRRPEKATPSDVAQMSYHRCSVQSLVDSMVHAVMRGAGDVLQVRSSIDWFWGAPPQGGVAAQNHPVFYKDQDGMSWPNGLAWTSSLAYGAELRVAGVGFPTGFEWHLGVLELMLFSIVWRFQGSIFLAAGLAFLLNQLVLKLYAAAGKERLAHTTIINSMFLI
;
A
#
# COMPACT_ATOMS: atom_id res chain seq x y z
N MET A 1 -2.09 19.60 16.82
CA MET A 1 -3.16 19.57 17.85
C MET A 1 -2.92 20.58 18.97
N ALA A 2 -1.80 20.50 19.72
CA ALA A 2 -1.52 21.42 20.83
C ALA A 2 -1.51 22.91 20.43
N ALA A 3 -0.94 23.25 19.27
CA ALA A 3 -0.94 24.62 18.76
C ALA A 3 -2.36 25.20 18.51
N LEU A 4 -3.30 24.37 18.05
CA LEU A 4 -4.68 24.80 17.82
C LEU A 4 -5.46 24.93 19.14
N LEU A 5 -5.34 23.92 20.01
CA LEU A 5 -6.11 23.90 21.27
C LEU A 5 -5.61 24.92 22.30
N GLU A 6 -4.29 25.05 22.45
CA GLU A 6 -3.67 25.96 23.42
C GLU A 6 -3.31 27.30 22.79
N GLY A 7 -2.70 27.30 21.59
CA GLY A 7 -2.22 28.53 20.93
C GLY A 7 -3.34 29.41 20.39
N CYS A 8 -4.42 28.81 19.86
CA CYS A 8 -5.62 29.54 19.43
C CYS A 8 -6.71 29.62 20.50
N ALA A 9 -6.43 29.15 21.73
CA ALA A 9 -7.37 29.09 22.85
C ALA A 9 -8.69 28.34 22.57
N TRP A 10 -8.72 27.41 21.60
CA TRP A 10 -9.93 26.64 21.28
C TRP A 10 -10.40 25.76 22.44
N LYS A 11 -9.52 25.43 23.39
CA LYS A 11 -9.88 24.68 24.61
C LYS A 11 -11.02 25.32 25.40
N ASP A 12 -11.18 26.64 25.36
CA ASP A 12 -12.21 27.33 26.15
C ASP A 12 -13.62 27.09 25.60
N SER A 13 -13.75 26.64 24.34
CA SER A 13 -15.01 26.17 23.76
C SER A 13 -15.49 24.85 24.36
N ALA A 14 -14.62 24.10 25.06
CA ALA A 14 -14.97 22.84 25.71
C ALA A 14 -15.49 23.00 27.16
N ARG A 15 -15.74 24.23 27.60
CA ARG A 15 -16.31 24.54 28.92
C ARG A 15 -17.83 24.45 28.88
N TRP A 16 -18.45 24.29 30.05
CA TRP A 16 -19.92 24.32 30.16
C TRP A 16 -20.55 25.62 29.64
N PHE A 17 -19.82 26.73 29.76
CA PHE A 17 -20.18 28.01 29.16
C PHE A 17 -19.08 28.37 28.15
N PRO A 18 -19.33 28.21 26.83
CA PRO A 18 -18.36 28.58 25.82
C PRO A 18 -18.20 30.10 25.80
N GLN A 19 -16.97 30.57 25.88
CA GLN A 19 -16.65 31.99 25.85
C GLN A 19 -15.94 32.34 24.56
N SER A 20 -16.38 33.41 23.92
CA SER A 20 -15.64 34.01 22.82
C SER A 20 -14.47 34.84 23.37
N SER A 21 -13.43 35.07 22.57
CA SER A 21 -12.28 35.88 22.97
C SER A 21 -12.66 37.31 23.41
N SER A 22 -13.82 37.83 22.97
CA SER A 22 -14.41 39.08 23.43
C SER A 22 -14.97 39.04 24.86
N ASP A 23 -15.39 37.88 25.37
CA ASP A 23 -15.97 37.73 26.70
C ASP A 23 -14.89 37.62 27.80
N ALA A 24 -13.69 37.18 27.43
CA ALA A 24 -12.53 37.09 28.32
C ALA A 24 -12.02 38.48 28.77
N ALA A 25 -12.24 39.53 27.97
CA ALA A 25 -11.85 40.90 28.28
C ALA A 25 -12.65 41.52 29.44
N ASN A 26 -13.86 40.99 29.72
CA ASN A 26 -14.76 41.52 30.75
C ASN A 26 -14.60 40.85 32.12
N GLY A 27 -13.57 40.04 32.34
CA GLY A 27 -13.10 39.57 33.65
C GLY A 27 -14.07 38.68 34.45
N ALA A 28 -15.24 38.32 33.92
CA ALA A 28 -16.34 37.83 34.75
C ALA A 28 -16.46 36.29 34.88
N ALA A 29 -15.72 35.45 34.16
CA ALA A 29 -15.99 34.01 34.22
C ALA A 29 -14.86 33.07 33.74
N THR A 30 -13.64 33.20 34.26
CA THR A 30 -12.54 32.23 34.03
C THR A 30 -12.73 30.88 34.75
N THR A 31 -13.88 30.62 35.40
CA THR A 31 -14.05 29.55 36.40
C THR A 31 -14.95 28.39 35.99
N ALA A 32 -15.58 28.42 34.81
CA ALA A 32 -16.45 27.31 34.40
C ALA A 32 -15.61 26.02 34.20
N PRO A 33 -15.97 24.91 34.86
CA PRO A 33 -15.24 23.65 34.69
C PRO A 33 -15.39 23.16 33.26
N PHE A 34 -14.44 22.32 32.83
CA PHE A 34 -14.54 21.68 31.53
C PHE A 34 -15.64 20.62 31.52
N ASN A 35 -16.38 20.53 30.42
CA ASN A 35 -17.32 19.44 30.21
C ASN A 35 -16.60 18.27 29.52
N PRO A 36 -16.56 17.07 30.12
CA PRO A 36 -15.87 15.91 29.54
C PRO A 36 -16.33 15.54 28.12
N PHE A 37 -17.63 15.68 27.82
CA PHE A 37 -18.18 15.36 26.51
C PHE A 37 -17.72 16.36 25.44
N LEU A 38 -17.74 17.66 25.77
CA LEU A 38 -17.26 18.69 24.86
C LEU A 38 -15.74 18.65 24.67
N GLN A 39 -14.97 18.32 25.71
CA GLN A 39 -13.52 18.13 25.58
C GLN A 39 -13.20 17.01 24.60
N PHE A 40 -13.88 15.87 24.71
CA PHE A 40 -13.68 14.74 23.82
C PHE A 40 -14.12 15.07 22.38
N ALA A 41 -15.31 15.68 22.22
CA ALA A 41 -15.82 16.10 20.91
C ALA A 41 -14.88 17.11 20.23
N LEU A 42 -14.39 18.10 20.98
CA LEU A 42 -13.42 19.07 20.49
C LEU A 42 -12.11 18.38 20.08
N GLY A 43 -11.61 17.47 20.91
CA GLY A 43 -10.41 16.67 20.62
C GLY A 43 -10.54 15.91 19.30
N ILE A 44 -11.63 15.15 19.12
CA ILE A 44 -11.89 14.44 17.86
C ILE A 44 -12.02 15.41 16.68
N SER A 45 -12.76 16.51 16.82
CA SER A 45 -12.99 17.45 15.72
C SER A 45 -11.68 18.09 15.22
N VAL A 46 -10.79 18.49 16.14
CA VAL A 46 -9.49 19.06 15.79
C VAL A 46 -8.58 18.00 15.19
N TYR A 47 -8.63 16.77 15.69
CA TYR A 47 -7.86 15.66 15.14
C TYR A 47 -8.29 15.34 13.70
N MET A 48 -9.60 15.21 13.46
CA MET A 48 -10.17 14.99 12.12
C MET A 48 -9.85 16.16 11.18
N PHE A 49 -9.89 17.39 11.68
CA PHE A 49 -9.49 18.57 10.90
C PHE A 49 -8.03 18.51 10.47
N ILE A 50 -7.12 18.12 11.37
CA ILE A 50 -5.70 17.95 11.04
C ILE A 50 -5.50 16.86 9.98
N ILE A 51 -6.16 15.70 10.12
CA ILE A 51 -6.10 14.63 9.13
C ILE A 51 -6.60 15.13 7.76
N ALA A 52 -7.74 15.82 7.73
CA ALA A 52 -8.28 16.36 6.48
C ALA A 52 -7.31 17.35 5.81
N VAL A 53 -6.71 18.26 6.59
CA VAL A 53 -5.70 19.20 6.07
C VAL A 53 -4.46 18.46 5.57
N GLN A 54 -4.01 17.42 6.26
CA GLN A 54 -2.86 16.60 5.84
C GLN A 54 -3.16 15.86 4.53
N LEU A 55 -4.33 15.23 4.40
CA LEU A 55 -4.74 14.51 3.20
C LEU A 55 -4.85 15.45 1.99
N VAL A 56 -5.47 16.62 2.17
CA VAL A 56 -5.58 17.65 1.12
C VAL A 56 -4.20 18.20 0.76
N GLY A 57 -3.35 18.50 1.76
CA GLY A 57 -2.00 19.01 1.55
C GLY A 57 -1.11 18.01 0.80
N GLN A 58 -1.13 16.74 1.20
CA GLN A 58 -0.43 15.66 0.50
C GLN A 58 -0.93 15.49 -0.92
N ARG A 59 -2.25 15.60 -1.16
CA ARG A 59 -2.83 15.53 -2.50
C ARG A 59 -2.36 16.67 -3.39
N ILE A 60 -2.28 17.90 -2.86
CA ILE A 60 -1.77 19.05 -3.62
C ILE A 60 -0.28 18.87 -3.92
N LEU A 61 0.51 18.45 -2.91
CA LEU A 61 1.95 18.21 -3.08
C LEU A 61 2.23 17.12 -4.10
N SER A 62 1.45 16.04 -4.12
CA SER A 62 1.68 14.93 -5.05
C SER A 62 1.43 15.32 -6.51
N ILE A 63 0.53 16.26 -6.77
CA ILE A 63 0.31 16.82 -8.10
C ILE A 63 1.56 17.61 -8.57
N TRP A 64 2.31 18.21 -7.65
CA TRP A 64 3.44 19.10 -7.97
C TRP A 64 4.79 18.38 -8.03
N MET A 65 5.03 17.39 -7.17
CA MET A 65 6.33 16.71 -7.03
C MET A 65 6.34 15.30 -7.62
N GLY A 66 5.20 14.75 -8.02
CA GLY A 66 5.08 13.35 -8.40
C GLY A 66 5.12 12.41 -7.19
N HIS A 67 5.00 11.09 -7.44
CA HIS A 67 5.03 10.06 -6.41
C HIS A 67 6.26 9.15 -6.57
N ASP A 68 6.95 8.83 -5.47
CA ASP A 68 8.09 7.89 -5.46
C ASP A 68 7.76 6.51 -6.05
N LEU A 69 6.49 6.10 -5.93
CA LEU A 69 6.00 4.84 -6.48
C LEU A 69 6.02 4.81 -8.02
N ASN A 70 5.93 5.96 -8.69
CA ASN A 70 6.11 6.02 -10.15
C ASN A 70 7.57 5.73 -10.53
N ASN A 71 8.54 6.23 -9.76
CA ASN A 71 9.95 5.91 -9.96
C ASN A 71 10.21 4.41 -9.82
N PHE A 72 9.49 3.73 -8.91
CA PHE A 72 9.58 2.28 -8.77
C PHE A 72 9.00 1.54 -9.99
N VAL A 73 7.84 1.95 -10.49
CA VAL A 73 7.24 1.38 -11.70
C VAL A 73 8.16 1.58 -12.91
N ASP A 74 8.75 2.77 -13.04
CA ASP A 74 9.74 3.07 -14.08
C ASP A 74 10.97 2.16 -13.96
N ALA A 75 11.52 1.99 -12.75
CA ALA A 75 12.63 1.09 -12.51
C ALA A 75 12.30 -0.36 -12.89
N CYS A 76 11.10 -0.86 -12.55
CA CYS A 76 10.62 -2.17 -12.96
C CYS A 76 10.53 -2.31 -14.49
N SER A 77 10.07 -1.27 -15.17
CA SER A 77 9.94 -1.28 -16.63
C SER A 77 11.29 -1.28 -17.35
N VAL A 78 12.24 -0.47 -16.88
CA VAL A 78 13.61 -0.41 -17.43
C VAL A 78 14.35 -1.71 -17.16
N ALA A 79 14.20 -2.29 -15.96
CA ALA A 79 14.82 -3.55 -15.59
C ALA A 79 14.16 -4.79 -16.21
N ASN A 80 13.01 -4.64 -16.91
CA ASN A 80 12.21 -5.74 -17.44
C ASN A 80 11.77 -6.75 -16.36
N VAL A 81 11.38 -6.24 -15.18
CA VAL A 81 10.95 -7.04 -14.03
C VAL A 81 9.49 -6.75 -13.73
N SER A 82 8.66 -7.79 -13.80
CA SER A 82 7.27 -7.71 -13.34
C SER A 82 7.16 -8.05 -11.85
N VAL A 83 6.32 -7.32 -11.13
CA VAL A 83 6.14 -7.47 -9.69
C VAL A 83 4.68 -7.80 -9.40
N ILE A 84 4.49 -8.81 -8.55
CA ILE A 84 3.17 -9.20 -8.06
C ILE A 84 3.17 -8.98 -6.56
N ILE A 85 2.23 -8.17 -6.06
CA ILE A 85 2.02 -7.93 -4.64
C ILE A 85 0.65 -8.44 -4.27
N LEU A 86 0.58 -9.29 -3.24
CA LEU A 86 -0.67 -9.78 -2.67
C LEU A 86 -0.76 -9.23 -1.25
N ASP A 87 -1.71 -8.33 -1.02
CA ASP A 87 -2.09 -7.82 0.30
C ASP A 87 -3.10 -8.76 0.97
N GLU A 88 -4.05 -9.27 0.19
CA GLU A 88 -5.04 -10.25 0.62
C GLU A 88 -4.94 -11.58 -0.15
N PRO A 89 -5.60 -12.67 0.32
CA PRO A 89 -5.57 -13.96 -0.37
C PRO A 89 -6.16 -13.97 -1.79
N PHE A 90 -6.99 -12.97 -2.13
CA PHE A 90 -7.73 -12.89 -3.39
C PHE A 90 -7.64 -11.53 -4.07
N HIS A 91 -6.86 -10.61 -3.49
CA HIS A 91 -6.70 -9.25 -3.97
C HIS A 91 -5.21 -8.89 -3.87
N GLY A 92 -4.82 -7.95 -4.72
CA GLY A 92 -3.45 -7.50 -4.82
C GLY A 92 -3.25 -6.64 -6.04
N TYR A 93 -2.00 -6.47 -6.41
CA TYR A 93 -1.58 -5.57 -7.45
C TYR A 93 -0.49 -6.19 -8.31
N TYR A 94 -0.50 -5.81 -9.57
CA TYR A 94 0.42 -6.29 -10.58
C TYR A 94 1.07 -5.10 -11.28
N ILE A 95 2.40 -5.07 -11.25
CA ILE A 95 3.20 -4.17 -12.07
C ILE A 95 3.79 -5.00 -13.21
N HIS A 96 3.42 -4.62 -14.44
CA HIS A 96 3.99 -5.19 -15.64
C HIS A 96 5.22 -4.38 -16.09
N GLY A 97 6.39 -4.80 -15.62
CA GLY A 97 7.66 -4.25 -16.06
C GLY A 97 8.10 -4.89 -17.37
N LYS A 98 7.76 -4.26 -18.49
CA LYS A 98 8.21 -4.63 -19.84
C LYS A 98 9.09 -3.52 -20.40
N ALA A 99 10.34 -3.86 -20.70
CA ALA A 99 11.25 -2.91 -21.32
C ALA A 99 10.87 -2.67 -22.79
N PRO A 100 11.05 -1.45 -23.33
CA PRO A 100 10.71 -1.12 -24.73
C PRO A 100 11.38 -1.99 -25.80
N SER A 101 12.48 -2.67 -25.47
CA SER A 101 13.19 -3.61 -26.38
C SER A 101 13.05 -5.09 -25.98
N SER A 102 12.26 -5.41 -24.95
CA SER A 102 12.19 -6.74 -24.31
C SER A 102 13.49 -7.21 -23.64
N ARG A 103 14.47 -6.32 -23.40
CA ARG A 103 15.70 -6.59 -22.64
C ARG A 103 15.87 -5.54 -21.52
N GLY A 104 16.33 -5.98 -20.34
CA GLY A 104 16.57 -5.11 -19.18
C GLY A 104 18.03 -4.68 -18.95
N ASP A 105 19.00 -5.42 -19.50
CA ASP A 105 20.42 -5.10 -19.36
C ASP A 105 20.86 -4.07 -20.40
N TRP A 106 21.01 -2.82 -19.98
CA TRP A 106 21.38 -1.71 -20.84
C TRP A 106 22.70 -1.06 -20.43
N SER A 107 23.51 -0.70 -21.43
CA SER A 107 24.49 0.36 -21.23
C SER A 107 23.78 1.73 -21.18
N HIS A 108 24.37 2.70 -20.47
CA HIS A 108 23.78 4.04 -20.33
C HIS A 108 23.47 4.71 -21.69
N THR A 109 24.34 4.52 -22.68
CA THR A 109 24.18 5.08 -24.02
C THR A 109 23.03 4.43 -24.80
N GLU A 110 22.86 3.11 -24.69
CA GLU A 110 21.77 2.39 -25.32
C GLU A 110 20.43 2.72 -24.67
N LEU A 111 20.39 2.80 -23.33
CA LEU A 111 19.19 3.18 -22.59
C LEU A 111 18.70 4.56 -23.01
N THR A 112 19.61 5.54 -23.08
CA THR A 112 19.27 6.91 -23.50
C THR A 112 18.68 6.93 -24.90
N LYS A 113 19.24 6.14 -25.82
CA LYS A 113 18.73 6.05 -27.20
C LYS A 113 17.33 5.43 -27.24
N VAL A 114 17.12 4.34 -26.52
CA VAL A 114 15.82 3.63 -26.49
C VAL A 114 14.73 4.48 -25.85
N LEU A 115 15.06 5.20 -24.77
CA LEU A 115 14.13 6.14 -24.15
C LEU A 115 13.80 7.31 -25.07
N HIS A 116 14.77 7.79 -25.85
CA HIS A 116 14.55 8.87 -26.81
C HIS A 116 13.75 8.41 -28.04
N ASP A 117 13.94 7.16 -28.46
CA ASP A 117 13.13 6.54 -29.52
C ASP A 117 11.69 6.31 -29.01
N GLU A 118 11.52 5.87 -27.76
CA GLU A 118 10.22 5.75 -27.10
C GLU A 118 9.48 7.09 -26.98
N ASP A 119 10.16 8.16 -26.58
CA ASP A 119 9.60 9.53 -26.49
C ASP A 119 9.08 10.03 -27.85
N LYS A 120 9.70 9.55 -28.95
CA LYS A 120 9.25 9.82 -30.32
C LYS A 120 8.16 8.86 -30.80
N GLY A 121 7.70 7.93 -29.96
CA GLY A 121 6.72 6.89 -30.30
C GLY A 121 7.29 5.80 -31.21
N ILE A 122 8.61 5.63 -31.26
CA ILE A 122 9.29 4.64 -32.09
C ILE A 122 9.65 3.43 -31.22
N GLY A 123 9.06 2.27 -31.49
CA GLY A 123 9.37 1.02 -30.80
C GLY A 123 8.14 0.35 -30.19
N PHE A 124 8.38 -0.56 -29.25
CA PHE A 124 7.29 -1.20 -28.51
C PHE A 124 6.86 -0.32 -27.34
N SER A 125 5.55 -0.16 -27.17
CA SER A 125 4.99 0.51 -26.01
C SER A 125 5.26 -0.29 -24.72
N ARG A 126 5.44 0.44 -23.62
CA ARG A 126 5.46 -0.13 -22.27
C ARG A 126 4.09 -0.71 -21.90
N GLY A 127 4.07 -1.51 -20.83
CA GLY A 127 2.82 -1.98 -20.22
C GLY A 127 2.25 -3.25 -20.83
N LEU A 128 1.21 -3.77 -20.17
CA LEU A 128 0.56 -5.03 -20.55
C LEU A 128 -0.44 -4.83 -21.70
N THR A 129 -0.97 -3.61 -21.80
CA THR A 129 -1.98 -3.21 -22.80
C THR A 129 -1.39 -2.23 -23.81
N PRO A 130 -1.97 -2.11 -25.02
CA PRO A 130 -1.53 -1.15 -26.03
C PRO A 130 -1.53 0.31 -25.52
N ASP A 131 -2.35 0.59 -24.51
CA ASP A 131 -2.55 1.92 -23.93
C ASP A 131 -1.40 2.39 -23.03
N GLY A 132 -0.35 1.57 -22.85
CA GLY A 132 0.80 1.94 -22.03
C GLY A 132 0.64 1.63 -20.53
N CYS A 133 -0.53 1.14 -20.08
CA CYS A 133 -0.80 0.88 -18.67
C CYS A 133 0.11 -0.24 -18.12
N GLN A 134 0.85 0.08 -17.06
CA GLN A 134 1.81 -0.82 -16.41
C GLN A 134 1.32 -1.35 -15.06
N THR A 135 0.47 -0.60 -14.38
CA THR A 135 -0.04 -0.93 -13.05
C THR A 135 -1.48 -1.42 -13.14
N PHE A 136 -1.77 -2.48 -12.39
CA PHE A 136 -3.08 -3.11 -12.35
C PHE A 136 -3.42 -3.51 -10.93
N GLU A 137 -4.67 -3.29 -10.55
CA GLU A 137 -5.24 -3.91 -9.36
C GLU A 137 -5.89 -5.22 -9.78
N MET A 138 -5.53 -6.32 -9.13
CA MET A 138 -5.95 -7.66 -9.54
C MET A 138 -6.81 -8.33 -8.47
N PHE A 139 -7.83 -9.05 -8.93
CA PHE A 139 -8.64 -9.94 -8.12
C PHE A 139 -8.49 -11.35 -8.67
N LEU A 140 -8.03 -12.26 -7.82
CA LEU A 140 -7.74 -13.64 -8.18
C LEU A 140 -8.81 -14.57 -7.61
N PRO A 141 -9.58 -15.29 -8.45
CA PRO A 141 -10.59 -16.20 -7.95
C PRO A 141 -9.97 -17.40 -7.24
N PRO A 142 -10.67 -17.99 -6.25
CA PRO A 142 -10.16 -19.11 -5.46
C PRO A 142 -9.81 -20.34 -6.31
N ASN A 143 -10.60 -20.60 -7.34
CA ASN A 143 -10.46 -21.77 -8.21
C ASN A 143 -9.72 -21.45 -9.51
N MET A 144 -8.87 -20.42 -9.53
CA MET A 144 -8.12 -20.05 -10.73
C MET A 144 -7.24 -21.20 -11.21
N ALA A 145 -7.62 -21.78 -12.35
CA ALA A 145 -6.87 -22.80 -13.06
C ALA A 145 -5.95 -22.15 -14.08
N VAL A 146 -4.67 -22.51 -14.03
CA VAL A 146 -3.65 -22.01 -14.94
C VAL A 146 -3.04 -23.20 -15.69
N LEU A 147 -2.96 -23.07 -17.01
CA LEU A 147 -2.33 -24.08 -17.86
C LEU A 147 -0.83 -23.85 -17.91
N LEU A 148 -0.08 -24.78 -17.34
CA LEU A 148 1.38 -24.75 -17.33
C LEU A 148 1.95 -25.08 -18.71
N PRO A 149 3.18 -24.65 -19.02
CA PRO A 149 3.81 -24.89 -20.31
C PRO A 149 3.99 -26.39 -20.64
N GLN A 150 4.02 -27.22 -19.60
CA GLN A 150 4.21 -28.67 -19.69
C GLN A 150 2.89 -29.44 -19.93
N GLY A 151 1.76 -28.75 -20.12
CA GLY A 151 0.46 -29.37 -20.43
C GLY A 151 -0.37 -29.80 -19.22
N GLY A 152 -0.02 -29.35 -18.01
CA GLY A 152 -0.79 -29.60 -16.79
C GLY A 152 -1.66 -28.40 -16.38
N VAL A 153 -2.77 -28.66 -15.71
CA VAL A 153 -3.60 -27.62 -15.07
C VAL A 153 -3.22 -27.54 -13.60
N ALA A 154 -2.80 -26.37 -13.14
CA ALA A 154 -2.51 -26.10 -11.74
C ALA A 154 -3.49 -25.05 -11.19
N HIS A 155 -3.96 -25.25 -9.96
CA HIS A 155 -4.66 -24.21 -9.22
C HIS A 155 -3.63 -23.23 -8.69
N PHE A 156 -3.66 -21.99 -9.17
CA PHE A 156 -2.64 -20.97 -8.94
C PHE A 156 -2.29 -20.82 -7.45
N ARG A 157 -3.32 -20.61 -6.62
CA ARG A 157 -3.15 -20.42 -5.18
C ARG A 157 -2.62 -21.67 -4.48
N GLN A 158 -3.20 -22.84 -4.76
CA GLN A 158 -2.78 -24.08 -4.11
C GLN A 158 -1.32 -24.41 -4.45
N ALA A 159 -0.91 -24.16 -5.69
CA ALA A 159 0.47 -24.30 -6.13
C ALA A 159 1.40 -23.31 -5.41
N LEU A 160 1.05 -22.02 -5.33
CA LEU A 160 1.84 -21.03 -4.60
C LEU A 160 2.00 -21.40 -3.13
N CYS A 161 0.90 -21.67 -2.41
CA CYS A 161 0.95 -22.03 -0.99
C CYS A 161 1.81 -23.27 -0.74
N ARG A 162 1.72 -24.26 -1.63
CA ARG A 162 2.56 -25.46 -1.56
C ARG A 162 4.05 -25.11 -1.74
N ILE A 163 4.40 -24.34 -2.77
CA ILE A 163 5.80 -23.95 -3.03
C ILE A 163 6.36 -23.15 -1.84
N PHE A 164 5.61 -22.19 -1.30
CA PHE A 164 6.05 -21.42 -0.13
C PHE A 164 6.23 -22.29 1.11
N ALA A 165 5.38 -23.29 1.33
CA ALA A 165 5.53 -24.23 2.43
C ALA A 165 6.81 -25.09 2.26
N GLU A 166 7.08 -25.58 1.05
CA GLU A 166 8.29 -26.35 0.72
C GLU A 166 9.56 -25.49 0.87
N VAL A 167 9.55 -24.25 0.38
CA VAL A 167 10.66 -23.29 0.56
C VAL A 167 10.96 -23.04 2.04
N ARG A 168 9.91 -22.82 2.85
CA ARG A 168 10.07 -22.60 4.29
C ARG A 168 10.65 -23.83 4.99
N GLN A 169 10.27 -25.04 4.58
CA GLN A 169 10.88 -26.28 5.09
C GLN A 169 12.37 -26.34 4.75
N THR A 170 12.75 -26.06 3.50
CA THR A 170 14.16 -26.03 3.09
C THR A 170 14.96 -24.98 3.85
N GLN A 171 14.41 -23.78 4.04
CA GLN A 171 15.05 -22.72 4.84
C GLN A 171 15.25 -23.13 6.30
N ASN A 172 14.23 -23.73 6.93
CA ASN A 172 14.34 -24.24 8.31
C ASN A 172 15.40 -25.35 8.43
N LEU A 173 15.50 -26.22 7.42
CA LEU A 173 16.54 -27.26 7.36
C LEU A 173 17.94 -26.64 7.27
N ILE A 174 18.14 -25.61 6.44
CA ILE A 174 19.43 -24.90 6.35
C ILE A 174 19.78 -24.24 7.69
N ALA A 175 18.82 -23.55 8.32
CA ALA A 175 19.01 -22.86 9.59
C ALA A 175 19.36 -23.81 10.75
N SER A 176 18.91 -25.07 10.68
CA SER A 176 19.23 -26.08 11.70
C SER A 176 20.65 -26.66 11.60
N ARG A 177 21.38 -26.43 10.49
CA ARG A 177 22.73 -26.98 10.26
C ARG A 177 23.81 -26.10 10.91
N ARG A 178 24.93 -26.72 11.32
CA ARG A 178 26.13 -26.01 11.82
C ARG A 178 27.37 -26.42 10.99
N PRO A 179 28.04 -25.48 10.28
CA PRO A 179 27.65 -24.09 10.08
C PRO A 179 26.35 -23.97 9.27
N GLU A 180 25.63 -22.86 9.44
CA GLU A 180 24.46 -22.50 8.63
C GLU A 180 24.95 -22.16 7.23
N LYS A 181 25.13 -23.19 6.39
CA LYS A 181 25.60 -23.05 5.01
C LYS A 181 24.75 -23.91 4.10
N ALA A 182 24.21 -23.29 3.05
CA ALA A 182 23.44 -24.00 2.03
C ALA A 182 24.35 -24.98 1.28
N THR A 183 23.90 -26.22 1.10
CA THR A 183 24.57 -27.18 0.23
C THR A 183 24.22 -26.93 -1.23
N PRO A 184 25.02 -27.42 -2.19
CA PRO A 184 24.68 -27.33 -3.61
C PRO A 184 23.29 -27.92 -3.94
N SER A 185 22.85 -28.96 -3.20
CA SER A 185 21.52 -29.54 -3.34
C SER A 185 20.42 -28.58 -2.88
N ASP A 186 20.63 -27.85 -1.76
CA ASP A 186 19.65 -26.87 -1.28
C ASP A 186 19.53 -25.71 -2.29
N VAL A 187 20.65 -25.24 -2.85
CA VAL A 187 20.67 -24.19 -3.88
C VAL A 187 19.93 -24.66 -5.13
N ALA A 188 20.16 -25.89 -5.59
CA ALA A 188 19.44 -26.47 -6.72
C ALA A 188 17.93 -26.57 -6.44
N GLN A 189 17.53 -26.98 -5.23
CA GLN A 189 16.14 -27.05 -4.82
C GLN A 189 15.48 -25.66 -4.78
N MET A 190 16.16 -24.65 -4.22
CA MET A 190 15.66 -23.27 -4.20
C MET A 190 15.53 -22.70 -5.61
N SER A 191 16.47 -23.02 -6.51
CA SER A 191 16.38 -22.66 -7.93
C SER A 191 15.18 -23.32 -8.61
N TYR A 192 14.90 -24.59 -8.30
CA TYR A 192 13.73 -25.29 -8.82
C TYR A 192 12.41 -24.65 -8.36
N HIS A 193 12.30 -24.30 -7.08
CA HIS A 193 11.12 -23.59 -6.55
C HIS A 193 10.95 -22.22 -7.20
N ARG A 194 12.04 -21.45 -7.39
CA ARG A 194 12.00 -20.17 -8.12
C ARG A 194 11.46 -20.35 -9.54
N CYS A 195 12.00 -21.30 -10.30
CA CYS A 195 11.53 -21.57 -11.66
C CYS A 195 10.05 -22.00 -11.69
N SER A 196 9.61 -22.74 -10.68
CA SER A 196 8.21 -23.17 -10.54
C SER A 196 7.26 -22.00 -10.30
N VAL A 197 7.62 -21.06 -9.41
CA VAL A 197 6.86 -19.81 -9.19
C VAL A 197 6.83 -18.98 -10.46
N GLN A 198 7.98 -18.81 -11.13
CA GLN A 198 8.07 -18.04 -12.36
C GLN A 198 7.18 -18.63 -13.46
N SER A 199 7.26 -19.93 -13.71
CA SER A 199 6.40 -20.63 -14.69
C SER A 199 4.91 -20.46 -14.40
N LEU A 200 4.54 -20.52 -13.11
CA LEU A 200 3.15 -20.36 -12.68
C LEU A 200 2.64 -18.92 -12.92
N VAL A 201 3.45 -17.93 -12.58
CA VAL A 201 3.15 -16.51 -12.80
C VAL A 201 3.11 -16.18 -14.30
N ASP A 202 4.07 -16.65 -15.08
CA ASP A 202 4.11 -16.43 -16.53
C ASP A 202 2.87 -17.03 -17.19
N SER A 203 2.47 -18.23 -16.78
CA SER A 203 1.26 -18.89 -17.29
C SER A 203 -0.02 -18.13 -16.90
N MET A 204 -0.07 -17.55 -15.70
CA MET A 204 -1.15 -16.68 -15.23
C MET A 204 -1.24 -15.44 -16.12
N VAL A 205 -0.13 -14.74 -16.33
CA VAL A 205 -0.05 -13.54 -17.16
C VAL A 205 -0.40 -13.85 -18.62
N HIS A 206 0.06 -14.97 -19.16
CA HIS A 206 -0.31 -15.41 -20.52
C HIS A 206 -1.81 -15.74 -20.64
N ALA A 207 -2.44 -16.28 -19.61
CA ALA A 207 -3.89 -16.46 -19.60
C ALA A 207 -4.63 -15.11 -19.61
N VAL A 208 -4.15 -14.15 -18.81
CA VAL A 208 -4.66 -12.77 -18.78
C VAL A 208 -4.51 -12.09 -20.14
N MET A 209 -3.34 -12.19 -20.77
CA MET A 209 -3.08 -11.60 -22.09
C MET A 209 -3.94 -12.22 -23.20
N ARG A 210 -4.19 -13.54 -23.15
CA ARG A 210 -5.07 -14.22 -24.12
C ARG A 210 -6.53 -13.83 -23.95
N GLY A 211 -6.97 -13.61 -22.72
CA GLY A 211 -8.34 -13.19 -22.36
C GLY A 211 -8.47 -11.70 -22.10
N ALA A 212 -7.59 -10.86 -22.67
CA ALA A 212 -7.45 -9.45 -22.29
C ALA A 212 -8.77 -8.67 -22.34
N GLY A 213 -9.66 -8.97 -23.30
CA GLY A 213 -10.95 -8.29 -23.43
C GLY A 213 -11.92 -8.52 -22.27
N ASP A 214 -11.90 -9.70 -21.65
CA ASP A 214 -12.81 -10.08 -20.56
C ASP A 214 -12.18 -9.84 -19.18
N VAL A 215 -10.85 -9.97 -19.11
CA VAL A 215 -10.06 -9.91 -17.88
C VAL A 215 -9.66 -8.47 -17.52
N LEU A 216 -9.32 -7.63 -18.51
CA LEU A 216 -8.92 -6.24 -18.28
C LEU A 216 -10.15 -5.35 -18.29
N GLN A 217 -10.52 -4.85 -17.12
CA GLN A 217 -11.72 -4.04 -16.94
C GLN A 217 -11.35 -2.63 -16.49
N VAL A 218 -12.16 -1.67 -16.89
CA VAL A 218 -12.12 -0.31 -16.36
C VAL A 218 -13.16 -0.22 -15.26
N ARG A 219 -12.77 0.30 -14.08
CA ARG A 219 -13.74 0.50 -12.99
C ARG A 219 -14.76 1.56 -13.38
N SER A 220 -16.02 1.35 -13.02
CA SER A 220 -17.01 2.42 -13.08
C SER A 220 -16.63 3.52 -12.08
N SER A 221 -17.00 4.78 -12.34
CA SER A 221 -16.66 5.88 -11.44
C SER A 221 -17.24 5.70 -10.03
N ILE A 222 -18.37 5.01 -9.90
CA ILE A 222 -19.01 4.72 -8.60
C ILE A 222 -18.27 3.59 -7.88
N ASP A 223 -17.93 2.51 -8.59
CA ASP A 223 -17.17 1.40 -8.02
C ASP A 223 -15.76 1.85 -7.62
N TRP A 224 -15.15 2.72 -8.42
CA TRP A 224 -13.89 3.38 -8.07
C TRP A 224 -14.04 4.30 -6.86
N PHE A 225 -15.12 5.08 -6.77
CA PHE A 225 -15.38 5.98 -5.64
C PHE A 225 -15.48 5.21 -4.32
N TRP A 226 -16.10 4.03 -4.32
CA TRP A 226 -16.30 3.19 -3.13
C TRP A 226 -15.22 2.12 -2.91
N GLY A 227 -14.34 1.90 -3.89
CA GLY A 227 -13.41 0.76 -3.86
C GLY A 227 -14.13 -0.59 -3.91
N ALA A 228 -15.26 -0.68 -4.61
CA ALA A 228 -16.06 -1.89 -4.63
C ALA A 228 -15.33 -3.06 -5.31
N PRO A 229 -15.43 -4.30 -4.76
CA PRO A 229 -14.93 -5.49 -5.44
C PRO A 229 -15.70 -5.74 -6.75
N PRO A 230 -15.18 -6.61 -7.63
CA PRO A 230 -15.88 -6.97 -8.87
C PRO A 230 -17.31 -7.47 -8.59
N GLN A 231 -18.24 -7.14 -9.49
CA GLN A 231 -19.65 -7.50 -9.35
C GLN A 231 -19.81 -9.02 -9.12
N GLY A 232 -20.61 -9.38 -8.11
CA GLY A 232 -20.80 -10.78 -7.69
C GLY A 232 -19.74 -11.32 -6.70
N GLY A 233 -18.72 -10.54 -6.38
CA GLY A 233 -17.65 -10.91 -5.46
C GLY A 233 -16.62 -11.85 -6.06
N VAL A 234 -15.45 -11.94 -5.41
CA VAL A 234 -14.28 -12.68 -5.96
C VAL A 234 -14.52 -14.19 -6.06
N ALA A 235 -15.41 -14.74 -5.22
CA ALA A 235 -15.74 -16.16 -5.21
C ALA A 235 -16.61 -16.61 -6.39
N ALA A 236 -17.39 -15.70 -6.99
CA ALA A 236 -18.26 -16.00 -8.14
C ALA A 236 -17.53 -15.89 -9.49
N GLN A 237 -16.30 -15.36 -9.49
CA GLN A 237 -15.51 -15.13 -10.69
C GLN A 237 -14.86 -16.43 -11.17
N ASN A 238 -14.94 -16.70 -12.48
CA ASN A 238 -14.29 -17.87 -13.11
C ASN A 238 -12.91 -17.54 -13.70
N HIS A 239 -12.63 -16.26 -13.93
CA HIS A 239 -11.37 -15.75 -14.47
C HIS A 239 -10.82 -14.67 -13.53
N PRO A 240 -9.50 -14.42 -13.54
CA PRO A 240 -8.96 -13.26 -12.86
C PRO A 240 -9.55 -11.98 -13.44
N VAL A 241 -9.61 -10.93 -12.64
CA VAL A 241 -10.02 -9.59 -13.07
C VAL A 241 -8.89 -8.63 -12.77
N PHE A 242 -8.49 -7.85 -13.77
CA PHE A 242 -7.44 -6.84 -13.68
C PHE A 242 -8.07 -5.49 -13.97
N TYR A 243 -8.15 -4.64 -12.96
CA TYR A 243 -8.52 -3.25 -13.13
C TYR A 243 -7.30 -2.44 -13.52
N LYS A 244 -7.40 -1.73 -14.64
CA LYS A 244 -6.39 -0.74 -15.02
C LYS A 244 -6.32 0.34 -13.96
N ASP A 245 -5.09 0.64 -13.55
CA ASP A 245 -4.81 1.76 -12.64
C ASP A 245 -4.90 3.11 -13.37
N GLN A 246 -4.73 3.10 -14.70
CA GLN A 246 -4.84 4.25 -15.58
C GLN A 246 -6.08 4.14 -16.47
N ASP A 247 -7.05 5.00 -16.22
CA ASP A 247 -8.01 5.57 -17.17
C ASP A 247 -8.61 6.79 -16.42
N GLY A 248 -8.21 8.04 -16.67
CA GLY A 248 -8.53 8.77 -17.89
C GLY A 248 -9.89 9.46 -17.73
N MET A 249 -9.89 10.76 -17.42
CA MET A 249 -11.02 11.74 -17.34
C MET A 249 -11.77 11.97 -16.00
N SER A 250 -11.62 11.16 -14.96
CA SER A 250 -12.22 11.51 -13.65
C SER A 250 -11.27 12.33 -12.78
N TRP A 251 -11.56 13.62 -12.69
CA TRP A 251 -10.89 14.49 -11.72
C TRP A 251 -11.19 14.03 -10.27
N PRO A 252 -10.17 13.95 -9.38
CA PRO A 252 -8.75 14.15 -9.65
C PRO A 252 -8.05 12.80 -9.91
N ASN A 253 -7.29 12.70 -11.02
CA ASN A 253 -6.50 11.53 -11.41
C ASN A 253 -5.62 11.01 -10.26
N GLY A 254 -6.05 9.97 -9.55
CA GLY A 254 -5.27 9.29 -8.54
C GLY A 254 -4.92 7.90 -9.03
N LEU A 255 -3.63 7.59 -9.11
CA LEU A 255 -3.16 6.22 -9.31
C LEU A 255 -3.64 5.41 -8.09
N ALA A 256 -4.55 4.46 -8.32
CA ALA A 256 -5.00 3.49 -7.34
C ALA A 256 -3.80 2.81 -6.67
N TRP A 257 -2.83 2.37 -7.45
CA TRP A 257 -1.61 1.73 -6.95
C TRP A 257 -0.81 2.65 -6.01
N THR A 258 -0.69 3.94 -6.32
CA THR A 258 0.08 4.86 -5.46
C THR A 258 -0.64 5.21 -4.17
N SER A 259 -1.97 5.12 -4.15
CA SER A 259 -2.77 5.41 -2.95
C SER A 259 -2.78 4.25 -1.95
N SER A 260 -2.78 2.99 -2.41
CA SER A 260 -2.93 1.82 -1.54
C SER A 260 -1.65 1.48 -0.77
N LEU A 261 -0.49 1.60 -1.42
CA LEU A 261 0.79 1.24 -0.80
C LEU A 261 1.41 2.36 0.05
N ALA A 262 1.02 3.62 -0.18
CA ALA A 262 1.64 4.73 0.52
C ALA A 262 1.17 4.88 1.98
N TYR A 263 -0.02 4.37 2.34
CA TYR A 263 -0.63 4.61 3.67
C TYR A 263 -1.65 3.53 4.09
N GLY A 264 -1.47 2.27 3.66
CA GLY A 264 -2.36 1.15 4.06
C GLY A 264 -3.85 1.41 3.80
N ALA A 265 -4.15 1.98 2.61
CA ALA A 265 -5.48 2.46 2.29
C ALA A 265 -6.32 1.38 1.60
N GLU A 266 -7.15 0.68 2.36
CA GLU A 266 -8.11 -0.30 1.83
C GLU A 266 -9.46 0.36 1.53
N LEU A 267 -9.81 1.45 2.23
CA LEU A 267 -11.02 2.24 1.96
C LEU A 267 -10.69 3.50 1.16
N ARG A 268 -11.45 3.74 0.10
CA ARG A 268 -11.38 4.97 -0.68
C ARG A 268 -12.69 5.73 -0.56
N VAL A 269 -12.58 7.03 -0.36
CA VAL A 269 -13.72 7.95 -0.46
C VAL A 269 -13.25 9.17 -1.24
N ALA A 270 -13.97 9.50 -2.32
CA ALA A 270 -13.63 10.63 -3.21
C ALA A 270 -12.20 10.55 -3.81
N GLY A 271 -11.70 9.34 -4.08
CA GLY A 271 -10.37 9.15 -4.67
C GLY A 271 -9.21 9.37 -3.70
N VAL A 272 -9.50 9.64 -2.43
CA VAL A 272 -8.52 9.71 -1.36
C VAL A 272 -8.55 8.38 -0.62
N GLY A 273 -7.40 7.71 -0.57
CA GLY A 273 -7.21 6.53 0.28
C GLY A 273 -7.26 6.95 1.74
N PHE A 274 -8.21 6.40 2.49
CA PHE A 274 -8.23 6.50 3.93
C PHE A 274 -7.34 5.40 4.51
N PRO A 275 -6.44 5.71 5.45
CA PRO A 275 -5.72 4.67 6.15
C PRO A 275 -6.75 3.83 6.90
N THR A 276 -6.81 2.54 6.60
CA THR A 276 -7.72 1.60 7.29
C THR A 276 -6.98 0.46 7.96
N GLY A 277 -5.68 0.32 7.68
CA GLY A 277 -4.84 -0.67 8.33
C GLY A 277 -4.27 -0.22 9.68
N PHE A 278 -3.06 -0.72 9.97
CA PHE A 278 -2.33 -0.47 11.21
C PHE A 278 -2.21 1.01 11.60
N GLU A 279 -2.05 1.89 10.61
CA GLU A 279 -1.89 3.34 10.83
C GLU A 279 -3.15 3.98 11.42
N TRP A 280 -4.34 3.52 11.00
CA TRP A 280 -5.60 3.98 11.59
C TRP A 280 -5.70 3.57 13.05
N HIS A 281 -5.40 2.30 13.36
CA HIS A 281 -5.39 1.82 14.73
C HIS A 281 -4.41 2.60 15.60
N LEU A 282 -3.25 2.93 15.06
CA LEU A 282 -2.24 3.72 15.74
C LEU A 282 -2.68 5.17 15.95
N GLY A 283 -3.31 5.80 14.95
CA GLY A 283 -3.88 7.14 15.05
C GLY A 283 -5.03 7.22 16.06
N VAL A 284 -5.92 6.22 16.08
CA VAL A 284 -6.98 6.11 17.09
C VAL A 284 -6.39 5.91 18.48
N LEU A 285 -5.36 5.07 18.63
CA LEU A 285 -4.65 4.89 19.90
C LEU A 285 -4.01 6.20 20.39
N GLU A 286 -3.37 6.95 19.49
CA GLU A 286 -2.80 8.27 19.78
C GLU A 286 -3.88 9.24 20.27
N LEU A 287 -5.02 9.31 19.57
CA LEU A 287 -6.16 10.16 19.94
C LEU A 287 -6.77 9.76 21.29
N MET A 288 -6.89 8.45 21.56
CA MET A 288 -7.40 7.95 22.83
C MET A 288 -6.46 8.32 23.99
N LEU A 289 -5.15 8.09 23.83
CA LEU A 289 -4.17 8.44 24.85
C LEU A 289 -4.15 9.95 25.10
N PHE A 290 -4.17 10.75 24.03
CA PHE A 290 -4.27 12.20 24.13
C PHE A 290 -5.50 12.63 24.93
N SER A 291 -6.68 12.07 24.60
CA SER A 291 -7.94 12.42 25.25
C SER A 291 -7.96 12.05 26.74
N ILE A 292 -7.43 10.87 27.09
CA ILE A 292 -7.32 10.41 28.49
C ILE A 292 -6.39 11.33 29.28
N VAL A 293 -5.20 11.58 28.77
CA VAL A 293 -4.21 12.40 29.49
C VAL A 293 -4.68 13.85 29.61
N TRP A 294 -5.27 14.42 28.57
CA TRP A 294 -5.83 15.77 28.63
C TRP A 294 -6.96 15.85 29.66
N ARG A 295 -7.82 14.83 29.74
CA ARG A 295 -8.93 14.79 30.69
C ARG A 295 -8.49 14.72 32.15
N PHE A 296 -7.46 13.94 32.47
CA PHE A 296 -7.02 13.74 33.86
C PHE A 296 -5.96 14.75 34.32
N GLN A 297 -5.02 15.09 33.45
CA GLN A 297 -3.91 15.98 33.80
C GLN A 297 -4.22 17.45 33.51
N GLY A 298 -5.19 17.74 32.64
CA GLY A 298 -5.53 19.11 32.21
C GLY A 298 -4.50 19.79 31.30
N SER A 299 -3.30 19.20 31.15
CA SER A 299 -2.22 19.73 30.30
C SER A 299 -2.26 19.12 28.90
N ILE A 300 -2.53 19.97 27.90
CA ILE A 300 -2.57 19.58 26.48
C ILE A 300 -1.18 19.22 25.95
N PHE A 301 -0.13 19.94 26.36
CA PHE A 301 1.23 19.66 25.90
C PHE A 301 1.74 18.31 26.41
N LEU A 302 1.45 17.99 27.67
CA LEU A 302 1.81 16.70 28.25
C LEU A 302 1.05 15.56 27.55
N ALA A 303 -0.25 15.76 27.28
CA ALA A 303 -1.06 14.81 26.52
C ALA A 303 -0.50 14.57 25.11
N ALA A 304 -0.19 15.64 24.37
CA ALA A 304 0.38 15.54 23.02
C ALA A 304 1.77 14.89 23.04
N GLY A 305 2.62 15.25 24.01
CA GLY A 305 3.96 14.67 24.16
C GLY A 305 3.92 13.18 24.45
N LEU A 306 3.09 12.74 25.40
CA LEU A 306 2.95 11.31 25.71
C LEU A 306 2.34 10.52 24.55
N ALA A 307 1.32 11.07 23.87
CA ALA A 307 0.71 10.44 22.71
C ALA A 307 1.74 10.24 21.58
N PHE A 308 2.53 11.27 21.29
CA PHE A 308 3.62 11.19 20.31
C PHE A 308 4.70 10.18 20.69
N LEU A 309 5.11 10.15 21.96
CA LEU A 309 6.12 9.19 22.44
C LEU A 309 5.64 7.73 22.32
N LEU A 310 4.36 7.47 22.66
CA LEU A 310 3.77 6.15 22.48
C LEU A 310 3.76 5.76 21.00
N ASN A 311 3.31 6.66 20.12
CA ASN A 311 3.27 6.43 18.68
C ASN A 311 4.67 6.07 18.14
N GLN A 312 5.69 6.86 18.49
CA GLN A 312 7.09 6.60 18.10
C GLN A 312 7.63 5.27 18.63
N LEU A 313 7.27 4.89 19.86
CA LEU A 313 7.67 3.60 20.43
C LEU A 313 7.06 2.44 19.64
N VAL A 314 5.75 2.52 19.37
CA VAL A 314 5.02 1.48 18.62
C VAL A 314 5.57 1.35 17.20
N LEU A 315 5.83 2.46 16.50
CA LEU A 315 6.44 2.44 15.16
C LEU A 315 7.82 1.79 15.16
N LYS A 316 8.67 2.11 16.14
CA LYS A 316 10.01 1.50 16.24
C LYS A 316 9.96 0.00 16.53
N LEU A 317 9.09 -0.42 17.44
CA LEU A 317 8.89 -1.84 17.75
C LEU A 317 8.33 -2.60 16.54
N TYR A 318 7.35 -2.00 15.85
CA TYR A 318 6.78 -2.59 14.64
C TYR A 318 7.81 -2.70 13.53
N ALA A 319 8.62 -1.66 13.28
CA ALA A 319 9.68 -1.70 12.28
C ALA A 319 10.76 -2.74 12.62
N ALA A 320 11.13 -2.88 13.90
CA ALA A 320 12.08 -3.89 14.36
C ALA A 320 11.53 -5.31 14.14
N ALA A 321 10.30 -5.57 14.57
CA ALA A 321 9.63 -6.87 14.38
C ALA A 321 9.38 -7.18 12.89
N GLY A 322 9.05 -6.15 12.10
CA GLY A 322 8.86 -6.25 10.65
C GLY A 322 10.14 -6.64 9.94
N LYS A 323 11.28 -6.02 10.28
CA LYS A 323 12.60 -6.37 9.71
C LYS A 323 12.99 -7.82 10.01
N GLU A 324 12.72 -8.30 11.22
CA GLU A 324 12.97 -9.69 11.61
C GLU A 324 12.10 -10.67 10.81
N ARG A 325 10.80 -10.36 10.67
CA ARG A 325 9.88 -11.19 9.88
C ARG A 325 10.16 -11.19 8.39
N LEU A 326 10.55 -10.04 7.81
CA LEU A 326 10.78 -9.91 6.38
C LEU A 326 11.90 -10.85 5.92
N ALA A 327 12.96 -10.99 6.73
CA ALA A 327 14.07 -11.91 6.49
C ALA A 327 13.64 -13.40 6.44
N HIS A 328 12.52 -13.75 7.06
CA HIS A 328 11.96 -15.11 7.09
C HIS A 328 10.86 -15.35 6.05
N THR A 329 10.35 -14.30 5.39
CA THR A 329 9.28 -14.39 4.38
C THR A 329 9.79 -14.26 2.95
N THR A 330 11.05 -13.89 2.75
CA THR A 330 11.66 -13.85 1.42
C THR A 330 12.07 -15.26 0.98
N ILE A 331 11.69 -15.66 -0.24
CA ILE A 331 12.25 -16.86 -0.89
C ILE A 331 13.78 -16.70 -1.02
N ILE A 332 14.26 -15.47 -1.16
CA ILE A 332 15.68 -15.13 -1.16
C ILE A 332 16.16 -15.18 0.29
N ASN A 333 16.99 -16.18 0.61
CA ASN A 333 17.67 -16.28 1.89
C ASN A 333 18.70 -15.13 1.99
N SER A 334 18.76 -14.46 3.15
CA SER A 334 19.63 -13.31 3.41
C SER A 334 21.13 -13.61 3.18
N MET A 335 21.55 -14.87 3.25
CA MET A 335 22.90 -15.31 2.90
C MET A 335 23.26 -15.10 1.41
N PHE A 336 22.27 -14.96 0.54
CA PHE A 336 22.45 -14.68 -0.90
C PHE A 336 22.29 -13.19 -1.24
N LEU A 337 21.94 -12.35 -0.27
CA LEU A 337 21.99 -10.89 -0.40
C LEU A 337 23.37 -10.46 0.09
N ILE A 338 24.34 -10.43 -0.83
CA ILE A 338 25.68 -9.88 -0.59
C ILE A 338 25.61 -8.36 -0.56
#